data_AF-A0A401PP66-F1
#
_entry.id   AF-A0A401PP66-F1
#
_cell.length_a   1.000
_cell.length_b   1.000
_cell.length_c   1.000
_cell.angle_alpha   90.00
_cell.angle_beta   90.00
_cell.angle_gamma   90.00
#
_symmetry.space_group_name_H-M   'P 1'
#
loop_
_entity.id
_entity.type
_entity.pdbx_description
1 polymer ?
#
loop_
_entity_poly.entity_id
_entity_poly.type
_entity_poly.pdbx_seq_one_letter_code
_entity_poly.pdbx_strand_id
1 'polypeptide(L)'
;LVYGDVFSVWETIWAAKYTSSAHFVLFIALSLVELYRDIILENNMDFTDIIKFFNEMAEHHDAQQVLKLARDLVYKVQTLIENK
;
A
#
# COMPACT_ATOMS: atom_id res chain seq x y z
N LEU A 1 -13.08 -10.86 0.68
CA LEU A 1 -12.02 -11.02 -0.35
C LEU A 1 -12.40 -12.08 -1.37
N VAL A 2 -12.56 -11.70 -2.63
CA VAL A 2 -12.61 -12.69 -3.73
C VAL A 2 -11.15 -13.05 -4.02
N TYR A 3 -10.80 -14.33 -4.05
CA TYR A 3 -9.41 -14.83 -4.21
C TYR A 3 -8.55 -14.09 -5.25
N GLY A 4 -9.16 -13.49 -6.28
CA GLY A 4 -8.48 -12.68 -7.30
C GLY A 4 -7.71 -11.47 -6.76
N ASP A 5 -8.20 -10.76 -5.74
CA ASP A 5 -7.50 -9.60 -5.19
C ASP A 5 -6.22 -10.01 -4.46
N VAL A 6 -6.31 -11.08 -3.67
CA VAL A 6 -5.17 -11.65 -2.95
C VAL A 6 -4.10 -12.14 -3.93
N PHE A 7 -4.52 -12.88 -4.96
CA PHE A 7 -3.58 -13.35 -6.00
C PHE A 7 -2.95 -12.18 -6.75
N SER A 8 -3.70 -11.15 -7.13
CA SER A 8 -3.17 -9.97 -7.79
C SER A 8 -2.08 -9.28 -6.96
N VAL A 9 -2.29 -9.16 -5.65
CA VAL A 9 -1.29 -8.59 -4.73
C VAL A 9 -0.04 -9.47 -4.66
N TRP A 10 -0.19 -10.79 -4.48
CA TRP A 10 0.95 -11.71 -4.39
C TRP A 10 1.76 -11.78 -5.68
N GLU A 11 1.10 -11.93 -6.81
CA GLU A 11 1.74 -11.97 -8.13
C GLU A 11 2.50 -10.66 -8.41
N THR A 12 1.91 -9.51 -8.02
CA THR A 12 2.59 -8.22 -8.15
C THR A 12 3.83 -8.13 -7.26
N ILE A 13 3.77 -8.60 -6.01
CA ILE A 13 4.94 -8.63 -5.12
C ILE A 13 6.06 -9.48 -5.70
N TRP A 14 5.73 -10.68 -6.20
CA TRP A 14 6.71 -11.58 -6.80
C TRP A 14 7.33 -11.00 -8.07
N ALA A 15 6.52 -10.41 -8.95
CA ALA A 15 7.00 -9.74 -10.16
C ALA A 15 7.85 -8.49 -9.85
N ALA A 16 7.47 -7.71 -8.83
CA ALA A 16 8.15 -6.48 -8.46
C ALA A 16 9.60 -6.73 -8.03
N LYS A 17 9.89 -7.89 -7.41
CA LYS A 17 11.26 -8.29 -7.04
C LYS A 17 12.23 -8.25 -8.22
N TYR A 18 11.77 -8.54 -9.43
CA TYR A 18 12.60 -8.62 -10.63
C TYR A 18 12.50 -7.38 -11.54
N THR A 19 11.50 -6.53 -11.32
CA THR A 19 11.19 -5.41 -12.23
C THR A 19 11.39 -4.04 -11.60
N SER A 20 11.31 -3.92 -10.27
CA SER A 20 11.37 -2.63 -9.60
C SER A 20 12.11 -2.67 -8.26
N SER A 21 11.65 -3.48 -7.30
CA SER A 21 12.22 -3.53 -5.95
C SER A 21 11.96 -4.88 -5.27
N ALA A 22 12.99 -5.42 -4.62
CA ALA A 22 12.89 -6.58 -3.75
C ALA A 22 12.05 -6.32 -2.48
N HIS A 23 11.78 -5.05 -2.15
CA HIS A 23 11.04 -4.62 -0.96
C HIS A 23 9.69 -3.98 -1.31
N PHE A 24 9.05 -4.39 -2.41
CA PHE A 24 7.77 -3.85 -2.86
C PHE A 24 6.65 -3.90 -1.80
N VAL A 25 6.69 -4.90 -0.91
CA VAL A 25 5.76 -5.00 0.23
C VAL A 25 5.73 -3.75 1.12
N LEU A 26 6.86 -3.04 1.25
CA LEU A 26 6.91 -1.78 2.02
C LEU A 26 6.12 -0.67 1.33
N PHE A 27 6.10 -0.64 0.00
CA PHE A 27 5.31 0.31 -0.77
C PHE A 27 3.81 0.01 -0.71
N ILE A 28 3.44 -1.26 -0.60
CA ILE A 28 2.04 -1.66 -0.32
C ILE A 28 1.62 -1.18 1.07
N ALA A 29 2.43 -1.41 2.09
CA ALA A 29 2.15 -0.93 3.45
C ALA A 29 2.04 0.61 3.49
N LEU A 30 2.96 1.31 2.84
CA LEU A 30 2.90 2.77 2.72
C LEU A 30 1.65 3.23 1.97
N SER A 31 1.31 2.58 0.86
CA SER A 31 0.09 2.88 0.10
C SER A 31 -1.18 2.74 0.93
N LEU A 32 -1.27 1.73 1.80
CA LEU A 32 -2.42 1.56 2.70
C LEU A 32 -2.51 2.70 3.71
N VAL A 33 -1.39 3.09 4.34
CA VAL A 33 -1.35 4.21 5.28
C VAL A 33 -1.66 5.54 4.58
N GLU A 34 -1.14 5.75 3.37
CA GLU A 34 -1.37 6.96 2.58
C GLU A 34 -2.81 7.08 2.10
N LEU A 35 -3.43 5.97 1.66
CA LEU A 35 -4.82 5.95 1.23
C LEU A 35 -5.79 6.38 2.34
N TYR A 36 -5.50 6.02 3.59
CA TYR A 36 -6.34 6.34 4.74
C TYR A 36 -5.84 7.52 5.58
N ARG A 37 -4.80 8.22 5.12
CA ARG A 37 -4.13 9.30 5.86
C ARG A 37 -5.11 10.35 6.37
N ASP A 38 -6.01 10.80 5.51
CA ASP A 38 -6.91 11.90 5.85
C ASP A 38 -7.94 11.45 6.89
N ILE A 39 -8.47 10.22 6.77
CA ILE A 39 -9.36 9.61 7.78
C ILE A 39 -8.65 9.52 9.14
N ILE A 40 -7.41 9.04 9.16
CA ILE A 40 -6.61 8.89 10.39
C ILE A 40 -6.41 10.25 11.07
N LEU A 41 -6.05 11.28 10.30
CA LEU A 41 -5.77 12.63 10.81
C LEU A 41 -7.04 13.38 11.24
N GLU A 42 -8.11 13.32 10.45
CA GLU A 42 -9.37 14.02 10.74
C GLU A 42 -10.06 13.45 11.98
N ASN A 43 -9.94 12.15 12.23
CA ASN A 43 -10.47 11.51 13.43
C ASN A 43 -9.50 11.54 14.62
N ASN A 44 -8.30 12.13 14.46
CA ASN A 44 -7.26 12.19 15.49
C ASN A 44 -7.01 10.82 16.15
N MET A 45 -6.93 9.78 15.31
CA MET A 45 -6.80 8.39 15.76
C MET A 45 -5.47 8.17 16.50
N ASP A 46 -5.53 7.54 17.66
CA ASP A 46 -4.33 7.05 18.34
C ASP A 46 -3.85 5.71 17.76
N PHE A 47 -2.75 5.17 18.30
CA PHE A 47 -2.19 3.91 17.81
C PHE A 47 -3.17 2.71 17.93
N THR A 48 -3.98 2.67 18.99
CA THR A 48 -4.97 1.61 19.21
C THR A 48 -6.10 1.73 18.20
N ASP A 49 -6.56 2.96 17.95
CA ASP A 49 -7.60 3.25 16.96
C ASP A 49 -7.14 2.86 15.54
N ILE A 50 -5.89 3.16 15.18
CA ILE A 50 -5.31 2.78 13.88
C ILE A 50 -5.31 1.26 13.70
N ILE A 51 -4.87 0.50 14.70
CA ILE A 51 -4.88 -0.97 14.63
C ILE A 51 -6.31 -1.48 14.45
N LYS A 52 -7.25 -0.95 15.24
CA LYS A 52 -8.66 -1.35 15.16
C LYS A 52 -9.24 -1.03 13.78
N PHE A 53 -8.98 0.17 13.26
CA PHE A 53 -9.41 0.61 11.94
C PHE A 53 -8.95 -0.34 10.82
N PHE A 54 -7.65 -0.69 10.80
CA PHE A 54 -7.14 -1.60 9.78
C PHE A 54 -7.69 -3.04 9.90
N ASN A 55 -7.93 -3.51 11.13
CA ASN A 55 -8.58 -4.80 11.35
C ASN A 55 -10.04 -4.80 10.86
N GLU A 56 -10.78 -3.71 11.08
CA GLU A 56 -12.17 -3.55 10.62
C GLU A 56 -12.23 -3.41 9.08
N MET A 57 -11.23 -2.78 8.48
CA MET A 57 -11.11 -2.65 7.02
C MET A 57 -10.55 -3.90 6.33
N ALA A 58 -10.17 -4.93 7.08
CA ALA A 58 -9.74 -6.19 6.51
C ALA A 58 -10.79 -6.69 5.50
N GLU A 59 -10.32 -7.14 4.35
CA GLU A 59 -11.15 -7.56 3.22
C GLU A 59 -11.93 -6.49 2.44
N HIS A 60 -11.92 -5.24 2.91
CA HIS A 60 -12.64 -4.12 2.28
C HIS A 60 -11.71 -3.16 1.52
N HIS A 61 -10.40 -3.40 1.55
CA HIS A 61 -9.42 -2.63 0.78
C HIS A 61 -9.59 -2.87 -0.73
N ASP A 62 -9.61 -1.80 -1.51
CA ASP A 62 -9.51 -1.89 -2.97
C ASP A 62 -8.07 -2.24 -3.36
N ALA A 63 -7.84 -3.51 -3.69
CA ALA A 63 -6.52 -4.02 -4.03
C ALA A 63 -5.92 -3.34 -5.27
N GLN A 64 -6.74 -3.01 -6.27
CA GLN A 64 -6.25 -2.36 -7.50
C GLN A 64 -5.79 -0.93 -7.21
N GLN A 65 -6.53 -0.18 -6.40
CA GLN A 65 -6.15 1.15 -5.96
C GLN A 65 -4.85 1.13 -5.15
N VAL A 66 -4.72 0.20 -4.20
CA VAL A 66 -3.52 0.04 -3.37
C VAL A 66 -2.31 -0.31 -4.24
N LEU A 67 -2.43 -1.26 -5.16
CA LEU A 67 -1.32 -1.65 -6.04
C LEU A 67 -0.90 -0.51 -6.99
N LYS A 68 -1.87 0.29 -7.46
CA LYS A 68 -1.58 1.47 -8.28
C LYS A 68 -0.78 2.51 -7.49
N LEU A 69 -1.23 2.88 -6.29
CA LEU A 69 -0.55 3.87 -5.46
C LEU A 69 0.83 3.36 -4.99
N ALA A 70 0.96 2.08 -4.64
CA ALA A 70 2.25 1.47 -4.32
C ALA A 70 3.27 1.63 -5.46
N ARG A 71 2.85 1.41 -6.71
CA ARG A 71 3.71 1.62 -7.90
C ARG A 71 4.06 3.10 -8.10
N ASP A 72 3.11 4.00 -7.93
CA ASP A 72 3.36 5.46 -8.05
C ASP A 72 4.39 5.93 -7.01
N LEU A 73 4.33 5.36 -5.80
CA LEU A 73 5.32 5.63 -4.75
C LEU A 73 6.72 5.12 -5.10
N VAL A 74 6.84 3.95 -5.76
CA VAL A 74 8.13 3.48 -6.28
C VAL A 74 8.70 4.47 -7.29
N TYR A 75 7.89 4.89 -8.27
CA TYR A 75 8.34 5.87 -9.29
C TYR A 75 8.78 7.17 -8.64
N LYS A 76 8.02 7.69 -7.68
CA LYS A 76 8.38 8.90 -6.94
C LYS A 76 9.75 8.78 -6.27
N VAL A 77 10.05 7.64 -5.64
CA VAL A 77 11.37 7.40 -5.03
C VAL A 77 12.47 7.31 -6.08
N GLN A 78 12.24 6.62 -7.20
CA GLN A 78 13.22 6.54 -8.30
C GLN A 78 13.56 7.93 -8.85
N THR A 79 12.54 8.75 -9.13
CA THR A 79 12.73 10.14 -9.59
C THR A 79 13.48 11.00 -8.56
N LEU A 80 13.23 10.82 -7.26
CA LEU A 80 13.98 11.54 -6.22
C LEU A 80 15.45 11.13 -6.15
N ILE A 81 15.78 9.87 -6.48
CA ILE A 81 17.16 9.38 -6.53
C ILE A 81 17.86 9.89 -7.79
N GLU A 82 17.20 9.90 -8.94
CA GLU A 82 17.76 10.39 -10.22
C GLU A 82 18.05 11.89 -10.22
N ASN A 83 17.25 12.68 -9.49
CA ASN A 83 17.42 14.13 -9.37
C ASN A 83 18.43 14.55 -8.29
N LYS A 84 19.20 13.61 -7.74
CA LYS A 84 20.20 13.85 -6.70
C LYS A 84 21.61 13.65 -7.24
#